data_AF-A0A512BWB3-F1
#
_entry.id   AF-A0A512BWB3-F1
#
_cell.length_a   1.000
_cell.length_b   1.000
_cell.length_c   1.000
_cell.angle_alpha   90.00
_cell.angle_beta   90.00
_cell.angle_gamma   90.00
#
_symmetry.space_group_name_H-M   'P 1'
#
loop_
_entity.id
_entity.type
_entity.pdbx_description
1 polymer ?
#
loop_
_entity_poly.entity_id
_entity_poly.type
_entity_poly.pdbx_seq_one_letter_code
_entity_poly.pdbx_strand_id
1 'polypeptide(L)'
;MAKLVWRGPFGFNIKLLDVGHLYYGVDYTATSSLYAVDYGSGDRDEFRGRGFTFALDGTPTGGVVTSYANFQGGAKLGTVDGVSIPVQSLVKAARTYSVSDDYALFRSALSGNDVITGGSGDDRLEGFAGNDRITGGLGGDSLYGGSGADRFIFRSISDSNLDGDGCDFIYGFSAKQKDRIDLARIDADATRSGNQAFSFVGAKEFSGKAGELRYEKVSGYTWVEGDVDGDGIADFSLALKGSLNVAKGYFYL
;
A
#
# COMPACT_ATOMS: atom_id res chain seq x y z
N MET A 1 8.85 0.37 12.60
CA MET A 1 8.29 0.96 11.38
C MET A 1 8.89 0.20 10.24
N ALA A 2 8.13 -0.73 9.71
CA ALA A 2 8.43 -1.40 8.48
C ALA A 2 8.06 -0.49 7.30
N LYS A 3 8.65 -0.78 6.14
CA LYS A 3 8.37 -0.08 4.89
C LYS A 3 8.16 -1.09 3.78
N LEU A 4 6.94 -1.14 3.24
CA LEU A 4 6.61 -1.88 2.03
C LEU A 4 6.63 -0.91 0.85
N VAL A 5 7.35 -1.25 -0.21
CA VAL A 5 7.33 -0.52 -1.47
C VAL A 5 7.18 -1.50 -2.62
N TRP A 6 6.19 -1.26 -3.46
CA TRP A 6 6.04 -1.90 -4.76
C TRP A 6 6.42 -0.91 -5.87
N ARG A 7 7.06 -1.42 -6.92
CA ARG A 7 7.55 -0.66 -8.08
C ARG A 7 7.30 -1.40 -9.40
N GLY A 8 6.54 -2.48 -9.36
CA GLY A 8 6.21 -3.24 -10.55
C GLY A 8 5.25 -2.47 -11.46
N PRO A 9 5.27 -2.74 -12.78
CA PRO A 9 4.36 -2.12 -13.73
C PRO A 9 2.95 -2.74 -13.72
N PHE A 10 2.69 -3.67 -12.81
CA PHE A 10 1.43 -4.39 -12.65
C PHE A 10 1.00 -4.36 -11.18
N GLY A 11 -0.29 -4.63 -10.95
CA GLY A 11 -0.88 -4.60 -9.62
C GLY A 11 -0.25 -5.60 -8.64
N PHE A 12 0.12 -5.09 -7.47
CA PHE A 12 0.58 -5.86 -6.33
C PHE A 12 -0.59 -6.20 -5.42
N ASN A 13 -0.74 -7.48 -5.10
CA ASN A 13 -1.76 -7.94 -4.17
C ASN A 13 -1.12 -8.63 -2.97
N ILE A 14 -1.14 -7.96 -1.81
CA ILE A 14 -0.53 -8.49 -0.58
C ILE A 14 -1.12 -9.84 -0.14
N LYS A 15 -2.34 -10.20 -0.57
CA LYS A 15 -2.97 -11.50 -0.28
C LYS A 15 -2.50 -12.64 -1.17
N LEU A 16 -1.82 -12.32 -2.27
CA LEU A 16 -1.29 -13.31 -3.22
C LEU A 16 0.22 -13.49 -3.08
N LEU A 17 0.84 -12.88 -2.07
CA LEU A 17 2.23 -13.16 -1.72
C LEU A 17 2.37 -14.62 -1.28
N ASP A 18 3.34 -15.30 -1.87
CA ASP A 18 3.61 -16.72 -1.65
C ASP A 18 5.14 -16.89 -1.51
N VAL A 19 5.60 -17.32 -0.34
CA VAL A 19 7.01 -17.68 -0.11
C VAL A 19 7.26 -19.19 -0.26
N GLY A 20 6.27 -19.97 -0.70
CA GLY A 20 6.37 -21.39 -1.02
C GLY A 20 7.42 -21.68 -2.10
N HIS A 21 7.75 -20.69 -2.92
CA HIS A 21 8.70 -20.82 -4.00
C HIS A 21 10.16 -20.93 -3.54
N LEU A 22 10.47 -20.67 -2.26
CA LEU A 22 11.83 -20.61 -1.72
C LEU A 22 12.66 -21.89 -1.82
N TYR A 23 12.09 -23.02 -2.22
CA TYR A 23 12.78 -24.29 -2.40
C TYR A 23 12.89 -24.74 -3.87
N TYR A 24 12.46 -23.89 -4.81
CA TYR A 24 12.42 -24.19 -6.24
C TYR A 24 13.38 -23.31 -7.07
N GLY A 25 14.35 -22.66 -6.43
CA GLY A 25 15.43 -21.94 -7.10
C GLY A 25 16.41 -22.85 -7.82
N VAL A 26 17.07 -22.29 -8.84
CA VAL A 26 18.18 -22.92 -9.57
C VAL A 26 19.53 -22.68 -8.90
N ASP A 27 19.65 -21.64 -8.07
CA ASP A 27 20.84 -21.35 -7.27
C ASP A 27 20.47 -20.65 -5.94
N TYR A 28 21.33 -20.82 -4.93
CA TYR A 28 21.12 -20.33 -3.57
C TYR A 28 22.37 -19.64 -3.03
N THR A 29 22.21 -18.42 -2.51
CA THR A 29 23.26 -17.74 -1.75
C THR A 29 22.89 -17.71 -0.27
N ALA A 30 23.70 -18.36 0.57
CA ALA A 30 23.47 -18.45 2.01
C ALA A 30 24.69 -17.93 2.80
N THR A 31 24.47 -16.91 3.64
CA THR A 31 25.45 -16.35 4.56
C THR A 31 24.77 -16.01 5.88
N SER A 32 25.52 -15.62 6.91
CA SER A 32 24.97 -15.20 8.20
C SER A 32 24.00 -14.00 8.17
N SER A 33 23.90 -13.29 7.03
CA SER A 33 23.06 -12.09 6.86
C SER A 33 22.28 -12.04 5.55
N LEU A 34 22.39 -13.05 4.69
CA LEU A 34 21.72 -13.12 3.39
C LEU A 34 21.29 -14.56 3.11
N TYR A 35 20.03 -14.74 2.75
CA TYR A 35 19.53 -15.91 2.07
C TYR A 35 18.87 -15.43 0.79
N ALA A 36 19.39 -15.83 -0.37
CA ALA A 36 18.83 -15.47 -1.66
C ALA A 36 18.57 -16.71 -2.50
N VAL A 37 17.45 -16.71 -3.21
CA VAL A 37 16.99 -17.78 -4.09
C VAL A 37 16.90 -17.22 -5.50
N ASP A 38 17.75 -17.70 -6.40
CA ASP A 38 17.74 -17.33 -7.81
C ASP A 38 16.90 -18.36 -8.58
N TYR A 39 15.93 -17.90 -9.37
CA TYR A 39 15.04 -18.74 -10.19
C TYR A 39 15.46 -18.78 -11.67
N GLY A 40 16.55 -18.09 -12.03
CA GLY A 40 17.02 -17.89 -13.39
C GLY A 40 16.43 -16.63 -14.03
N SER A 41 17.01 -16.22 -15.16
CA SER A 41 16.55 -15.07 -15.96
C SER A 41 16.45 -13.74 -15.19
N GLY A 42 17.11 -13.62 -14.04
CA GLY A 42 17.08 -12.43 -13.18
C GLY A 42 15.90 -12.39 -12.21
N ASP A 43 15.09 -13.45 -12.13
CA ASP A 43 14.06 -13.62 -11.11
C ASP A 43 14.70 -14.12 -9.81
N ARG A 44 14.47 -13.42 -8.69
CA ARG A 44 15.17 -13.72 -7.44
C ARG A 44 14.44 -13.18 -6.23
N ASP A 45 14.49 -13.93 -5.13
CA ASP A 45 14.15 -13.44 -3.81
C ASP A 45 15.40 -13.22 -2.96
N GLU A 46 15.47 -12.09 -2.26
CA GLU A 46 16.54 -11.77 -1.30
C GLU A 46 15.96 -11.53 0.09
N PHE A 47 16.37 -12.33 1.06
CA PHE A 47 16.12 -12.12 2.48
C PHE A 47 17.42 -11.66 3.14
N ARG A 48 17.39 -10.48 3.75
CA ARG A 48 18.51 -9.96 4.54
C ARG A 48 18.17 -9.95 6.00
N GLY A 49 19.16 -10.14 6.84
CA GLY A 49 18.93 -10.28 8.26
C GLY A 49 20.19 -10.46 9.07
N ARG A 50 20.03 -11.09 10.24
CA ARG A 50 21.12 -11.35 11.18
C ARG A 50 21.02 -12.74 11.76
N GLY A 51 22.18 -13.33 12.01
CA GLY A 51 22.31 -14.62 12.69
C GLY A 51 21.68 -15.77 11.92
N PHE A 52 21.67 -15.70 10.59
CA PHE A 52 21.18 -16.81 9.78
C PHE A 52 22.06 -18.04 9.97
N THR A 53 21.40 -19.13 10.31
CA THR A 53 22.01 -20.46 10.39
C THR A 53 21.29 -21.38 9.41
N PHE A 54 21.98 -22.41 8.95
CA PHE A 54 21.49 -23.32 7.91
C PHE A 54 21.74 -24.76 8.32
N ALA A 55 20.84 -25.66 7.91
CA ALA A 55 21.06 -27.10 7.98
C ALA A 55 22.07 -27.53 6.90
N LEU A 56 22.50 -28.81 6.94
CA LEU A 56 23.45 -29.36 5.97
C LEU A 56 22.92 -29.33 4.53
N ASP A 57 21.60 -29.37 4.35
CA ASP A 57 20.93 -29.29 3.04
C ASP A 57 20.72 -27.85 2.57
N GLY A 58 21.24 -26.85 3.30
CA GLY A 58 21.09 -25.43 2.98
C GLY A 58 19.79 -24.80 3.49
N THR A 59 18.87 -25.57 4.09
CA THR A 59 17.62 -25.03 4.64
C THR A 59 17.91 -24.01 5.75
N PRO A 60 17.34 -22.80 5.72
CA PRO A 60 17.46 -21.85 6.84
C PRO A 60 16.86 -22.44 8.13
N THR A 61 17.56 -22.33 9.27
CA THR A 61 17.15 -22.93 10.55
C THR A 61 16.99 -21.93 11.69
N GLY A 62 17.62 -20.76 11.57
CA GLY A 62 17.68 -19.77 12.65
C GLY A 62 18.06 -18.39 12.15
N GLY A 63 17.94 -17.41 13.04
CA GLY A 63 18.15 -15.99 12.75
C GLY A 63 16.86 -15.21 12.55
N VAL A 64 17.01 -13.93 12.18
CA VAL A 64 15.92 -12.97 12.01
C VAL A 64 16.07 -12.24 10.69
N VAL A 65 15.06 -12.33 9.83
CA VAL A 65 14.93 -11.55 8.60
C VAL A 65 14.51 -10.14 8.98
N THR A 66 15.25 -9.16 8.45
CA THR A 66 15.02 -7.73 8.66
C THR A 66 14.60 -7.00 7.40
N SER A 67 14.87 -7.56 6.23
CA SER A 67 14.28 -7.10 4.99
C SER A 67 14.15 -8.21 3.95
N TYR A 68 13.22 -7.98 3.02
CA TYR A 68 12.94 -8.81 1.86
C TYR A 68 12.94 -7.94 0.59
N ALA A 69 13.43 -8.49 -0.51
CA ALA A 69 13.27 -7.89 -1.83
C ALA A 69 13.02 -8.97 -2.88
N ASN A 70 12.10 -8.71 -3.81
CA ASN A 70 11.89 -9.57 -4.97
C ASN A 70 12.38 -8.87 -6.24
N PHE A 71 12.90 -9.67 -7.16
CA PHE A 71 13.40 -9.26 -8.44
C PHE A 71 12.70 -10.05 -9.53
N GLN A 72 12.37 -9.38 -10.63
CA GLN A 72 11.86 -10.01 -11.84
C GLN A 72 12.61 -9.46 -13.05
N GLY A 73 13.16 -10.33 -13.90
CA GLY A 73 13.97 -9.91 -15.05
C GLY A 73 15.17 -9.04 -14.67
N GLY A 74 15.70 -9.19 -13.45
CA GLY A 74 16.78 -8.37 -12.88
C GLY A 74 16.33 -7.03 -12.27
N ALA A 75 15.08 -6.61 -12.47
CA ALA A 75 14.53 -5.41 -11.87
C ALA A 75 14.00 -5.70 -10.46
N LYS A 76 14.38 -4.89 -9.47
CA LYS A 76 13.85 -4.96 -8.11
C LYS A 76 12.44 -4.37 -8.07
N LEU A 77 11.43 -5.21 -7.86
CA LEU A 77 10.03 -4.78 -7.92
C LEU A 77 9.48 -4.43 -6.54
N GLY A 78 9.65 -5.33 -5.57
CA GLY A 78 9.11 -5.17 -4.22
C GLY A 78 10.21 -5.16 -3.17
N THR A 79 10.01 -4.35 -2.13
CA THR A 79 10.85 -4.36 -0.92
C THR A 79 9.98 -4.30 0.32
N VAL A 80 10.36 -5.06 1.33
CA VAL A 80 9.85 -4.92 2.69
C VAL A 80 11.03 -4.74 3.62
N ASP A 81 11.21 -3.54 4.15
CA ASP A 81 12.32 -3.19 5.05
C ASP A 81 11.85 -3.00 6.49
N GLY A 82 12.73 -3.20 7.47
CA GLY A 82 12.46 -2.86 8.87
C GLY A 82 11.55 -3.85 9.61
N VAL A 83 11.34 -5.04 9.05
CA VAL A 83 10.58 -6.12 9.68
C VAL A 83 11.44 -6.91 10.68
N SER A 84 10.81 -7.80 11.44
CA SER A 84 11.49 -8.73 12.34
C SER A 84 10.81 -10.08 12.26
N ILE A 85 11.16 -10.85 11.23
CA ILE A 85 10.57 -12.17 10.98
C ILE A 85 11.55 -13.25 11.43
N PRO A 86 11.20 -14.12 12.40
CA PRO A 86 12.00 -15.28 12.71
C PRO A 86 12.13 -16.18 11.49
N VAL A 87 13.35 -16.61 11.16
CA VAL A 87 13.60 -17.48 9.98
C VAL A 87 12.74 -18.74 10.01
N GLN A 88 12.48 -19.29 11.19
CA GLN A 88 11.62 -20.46 11.36
C GLN A 88 10.16 -20.20 10.95
N SER A 89 9.65 -18.99 11.15
CA SER A 89 8.31 -18.59 10.70
C SER A 89 8.25 -18.49 9.19
N LEU A 90 9.28 -17.92 8.55
CA LEU A 90 9.41 -17.87 7.09
C LEU A 90 9.47 -19.29 6.50
N VAL A 91 10.34 -20.15 7.04
CA VAL A 91 10.52 -21.54 6.62
C VAL A 91 9.24 -22.35 6.77
N LYS A 92 8.47 -22.09 7.83
CA LYS A 92 7.17 -22.73 8.04
C LYS A 92 6.17 -22.33 6.97
N ALA A 93 6.06 -21.03 6.65
CA ALA A 93 5.18 -20.54 5.60
C ALA A 93 5.56 -21.12 4.23
N ALA A 94 6.85 -21.09 3.90
CA ALA A 94 7.40 -21.58 2.64
C ALA A 94 7.22 -23.09 2.38
N ARG A 95 6.80 -23.87 3.38
CA ARG A 95 6.60 -25.32 3.24
C ARG A 95 5.18 -25.70 2.85
N THR A 96 4.31 -24.72 2.66
CA THR A 96 2.94 -24.95 2.22
C THR A 96 2.71 -24.26 0.87
N TYR A 97 1.68 -24.70 0.15
CA TYR A 97 1.18 -24.02 -1.05
C TYR A 97 0.08 -23.00 -0.72
N SER A 98 -0.18 -22.75 0.56
CA SER A 98 -1.29 -21.91 0.97
C SER A 98 -0.82 -20.48 1.15
N VAL A 99 -1.35 -19.55 0.38
CA VAL A 99 -1.09 -18.11 0.59
C VAL A 99 -1.61 -17.57 1.95
N SER A 100 -2.31 -18.39 2.74
CA SER A 100 -2.93 -17.95 4.00
C SER A 100 -1.91 -17.79 5.13
N ASP A 101 -0.93 -18.68 5.24
CA ASP A 101 0.17 -18.57 6.20
C ASP A 101 1.21 -17.54 5.79
N ASP A 102 1.44 -17.34 4.48
CA ASP A 102 2.23 -16.22 3.97
C ASP A 102 1.58 -14.89 4.33
N TYR A 103 0.29 -14.75 4.05
CA TYR A 103 -0.46 -13.56 4.43
C TYR A 103 -0.45 -13.33 5.95
N ALA A 104 -0.54 -14.39 6.76
CA ALA A 104 -0.41 -14.30 8.20
C ALA A 104 1.00 -13.88 8.65
N LEU A 105 2.05 -14.32 7.94
CA LEU A 105 3.43 -13.91 8.17
C LEU A 105 3.60 -12.41 7.91
N PHE A 106 3.13 -11.92 6.76
CA PHE A 106 3.19 -10.49 6.41
C PHE A 106 2.33 -9.64 7.35
N ARG A 107 1.12 -10.09 7.71
CA ARG A 107 0.28 -9.42 8.70
C ARG A 107 0.95 -9.29 10.07
N SER A 108 1.73 -10.29 10.48
CA SER A 108 2.50 -10.20 11.72
C SER A 108 3.70 -9.26 11.56
N ALA A 109 4.37 -9.29 10.42
CA ALA A 109 5.55 -8.49 10.14
C ALA A 109 5.24 -6.99 10.00
N LEU A 110 4.03 -6.67 9.55
CA LEU A 110 3.48 -5.34 9.31
C LEU A 110 2.36 -5.02 10.32
N SER A 111 2.58 -5.31 11.60
CA SER A 111 1.60 -5.05 12.68
C SER A 111 1.95 -3.80 13.52
N GLY A 112 2.84 -2.96 13.00
CA GLY A 112 3.26 -1.72 13.65
C GLY A 112 2.87 -0.49 12.84
N ASN A 113 3.35 0.68 13.23
CA ASN A 113 3.14 1.89 12.41
C ASN A 113 4.06 1.83 11.21
N ASP A 114 3.51 1.55 10.04
CA ASP A 114 4.25 1.19 8.84
C ASP A 114 4.02 2.20 7.71
N VAL A 115 4.88 2.11 6.68
CA VAL A 115 4.76 2.92 5.46
C VAL A 115 4.60 1.97 4.29
N ILE A 116 3.48 2.07 3.59
CA ILE A 116 3.11 1.20 2.48
C ILE A 116 2.95 2.07 1.25
N THR A 117 3.62 1.69 0.17
CA THR A 117 3.56 2.41 -1.11
C THR A 117 3.41 1.40 -2.23
N GLY A 118 2.32 1.49 -2.98
CA GLY A 118 2.11 0.75 -4.20
C GLY A 118 2.88 1.35 -5.40
N GLY A 119 2.65 0.76 -6.55
CA GLY A 119 3.30 1.04 -7.83
C GLY A 119 2.39 1.82 -8.78
N SER A 120 2.37 1.39 -10.04
CA SER A 120 1.63 2.07 -11.11
C SER A 120 0.47 1.27 -11.68
N GLY A 121 0.11 0.15 -11.05
CA GLY A 121 -1.01 -0.68 -11.46
C GLY A 121 -1.90 -0.95 -10.26
N ASP A 122 -3.07 -1.52 -10.50
CA ASP A 122 -4.13 -1.69 -9.48
C ASP A 122 -3.65 -2.55 -8.30
N ASP A 123 -3.30 -1.90 -7.20
CA ASP A 123 -2.70 -2.52 -6.04
C ASP A 123 -3.76 -2.83 -4.97
N ARG A 124 -3.55 -3.94 -4.24
CA ARG A 124 -4.24 -4.23 -2.99
C ARG A 124 -3.26 -4.10 -1.83
N LEU A 125 -3.43 -3.02 -1.06
CA LEU A 125 -2.54 -2.64 0.04
C LEU A 125 -3.27 -2.73 1.39
N GLU A 126 -2.64 -3.35 2.39
CA GLU A 126 -3.20 -3.48 3.74
C GLU A 126 -2.18 -3.08 4.82
N GLY A 127 -2.53 -2.12 5.68
CA GLY A 127 -1.74 -1.65 6.84
C GLY A 127 -1.79 -2.58 8.06
N PHE A 128 -2.87 -3.36 8.15
CA PHE A 128 -3.14 -4.28 9.25
C PHE A 128 -3.36 -3.61 10.60
N ALA A 129 -2.31 -3.43 11.42
CA ALA A 129 -2.43 -2.92 12.77
C ALA A 129 -1.33 -1.90 12.99
N GLY A 130 -1.66 -0.81 13.68
CA GLY A 130 -0.76 0.33 13.79
C GLY A 130 -1.38 1.55 13.13
N ASN A 131 -0.68 2.67 13.20
CA ASN A 131 -1.05 3.90 12.54
C ASN A 131 -0.26 3.99 11.24
N ASP A 132 -0.86 3.54 10.14
CA ASP A 132 -0.15 3.33 8.89
C ASP A 132 -0.21 4.53 7.96
N ARG A 133 0.80 4.64 7.09
CA ARG A 133 0.82 5.59 5.98
C ARG A 133 0.77 4.82 4.68
N ILE A 134 -0.34 4.95 3.96
CA ILE A 134 -0.60 4.17 2.75
C ILE A 134 -0.70 5.15 1.57
N THR A 135 0.12 4.91 0.55
CA THR A 135 -0.04 5.51 -0.78
C THR A 135 -0.31 4.37 -1.75
N GLY A 136 -1.43 4.44 -2.46
CA GLY A 136 -1.74 3.55 -3.58
C GLY A 136 -0.69 3.71 -4.68
N GLY A 137 -0.77 4.80 -5.43
CA GLY A 137 0.18 5.07 -6.50
C GLY A 137 -0.60 5.55 -7.70
N LEU A 138 -0.27 5.05 -8.89
CA LEU A 138 -1.16 5.16 -10.04
C LEU A 138 -1.92 3.84 -10.18
N GLY A 139 -3.10 3.87 -10.79
CA GLY A 139 -3.96 2.70 -10.93
C GLY A 139 -5.17 2.81 -10.01
N GLY A 140 -6.07 1.82 -10.08
CA GLY A 140 -7.26 1.77 -9.23
C GLY A 140 -6.98 0.93 -8.00
N ASP A 141 -6.57 1.56 -6.91
CA ASP A 141 -6.04 0.84 -5.75
C ASP A 141 -7.12 0.49 -4.73
N SER A 142 -6.97 -0.67 -4.11
CA SER A 142 -7.78 -1.14 -2.99
C SER A 142 -6.99 -0.99 -1.68
N LEU A 143 -7.29 0.07 -0.94
CA LEU A 143 -6.56 0.49 0.25
C LEU A 143 -7.27 0.09 1.54
N TYR A 144 -6.57 -0.57 2.45
CA TYR A 144 -7.08 -0.98 3.77
C TYR A 144 -6.13 -0.46 4.85
N GLY A 145 -6.60 0.44 5.70
CA GLY A 145 -5.83 0.89 6.87
C GLY A 145 -5.68 -0.23 7.90
N GLY A 146 -6.83 -0.76 8.33
CA GLY A 146 -6.88 -1.81 9.33
C GLY A 146 -7.21 -1.23 10.70
N SER A 147 -6.43 -1.59 11.72
CA SER A 147 -6.64 -1.09 13.08
C SER A 147 -5.62 -0.06 13.49
N GLY A 148 -6.07 1.17 13.69
CA GLY A 148 -5.27 2.27 14.21
C GLY A 148 -5.67 3.54 13.49
N ALA A 149 -4.96 4.64 13.73
CA ALA A 149 -5.23 5.92 13.09
C ALA A 149 -4.45 6.01 11.78
N ASP A 150 -5.08 5.59 10.68
CA ASP A 150 -4.40 5.42 9.40
C ASP A 150 -4.45 6.67 8.53
N ARG A 151 -3.46 6.81 7.65
CA ARG A 151 -3.34 7.94 6.72
C ARG A 151 -3.24 7.43 5.29
N PHE A 152 -4.26 7.72 4.50
CA PHE A 152 -4.30 7.46 3.06
C PHE A 152 -3.82 8.70 2.31
N ILE A 153 -2.75 8.60 1.53
CA ILE A 153 -2.01 9.75 0.98
C ILE A 153 -2.11 9.76 -0.53
N PHE A 154 -2.65 10.85 -1.07
CA PHE A 154 -2.72 11.16 -2.50
C PHE A 154 -1.82 12.36 -2.79
N ARG A 155 -0.96 12.24 -3.81
CA ARG A 155 0.10 13.20 -4.14
C ARG A 155 -0.23 14.03 -5.37
N SER A 156 -1.04 13.49 -6.26
CA SER A 156 -1.54 14.15 -7.47
C SER A 156 -2.97 13.70 -7.76
N ILE A 157 -3.68 14.46 -8.59
CA ILE A 157 -5.01 14.07 -9.09
C ILE A 157 -4.96 12.75 -9.88
N SER A 158 -3.81 12.39 -10.45
CA SER A 158 -3.60 11.11 -11.16
C SER A 158 -3.41 9.91 -10.23
N ASP A 159 -3.30 10.13 -8.91
CA ASP A 159 -3.22 9.02 -7.95
C ASP A 159 -4.59 8.36 -7.74
N SER A 160 -5.66 9.00 -8.18
CA SER A 160 -7.02 8.44 -8.15
C SER A 160 -7.88 9.15 -9.18
N ASN A 161 -8.06 8.52 -10.33
CA ASN A 161 -8.82 9.07 -11.44
C ASN A 161 -10.33 9.13 -11.13
N LEU A 162 -11.07 9.79 -12.01
CA LEU A 162 -12.53 9.79 -12.00
C LEU A 162 -13.07 8.39 -12.29
N ASP A 163 -14.14 8.04 -11.58
CA ASP A 163 -15.09 6.93 -11.79
C ASP A 163 -14.60 5.71 -12.59
N GLY A 164 -14.41 4.59 -11.88
CA GLY A 164 -14.20 3.27 -12.46
C GLY A 164 -12.73 2.92 -12.64
N ASP A 165 -12.15 3.26 -13.79
CA ASP A 165 -10.78 2.86 -14.15
C ASP A 165 -9.74 3.82 -13.55
N GLY A 166 -8.94 3.30 -12.62
CA GLY A 166 -7.90 4.10 -11.96
C GLY A 166 -8.40 4.89 -10.75
N CYS A 167 -9.62 4.66 -10.28
CA CYS A 167 -10.15 5.26 -9.05
C CYS A 167 -9.83 4.40 -7.82
N ASP A 168 -9.36 5.03 -6.74
CA ASP A 168 -9.01 4.36 -5.50
C ASP A 168 -10.21 4.10 -4.60
N PHE A 169 -10.20 2.93 -3.97
CA PHE A 169 -11.18 2.47 -3.00
C PHE A 169 -10.54 2.29 -1.63
N ILE A 170 -10.98 3.09 -0.66
CA ILE A 170 -10.61 2.93 0.75
C ILE A 170 -11.66 2.07 1.45
N TYR A 171 -11.22 0.92 1.94
CA TYR A 171 -12.03 -0.02 2.68
C TYR A 171 -11.77 0.10 4.18
N GLY A 172 -12.86 0.16 4.97
CA GLY A 172 -12.77 0.19 6.42
C GLY A 172 -12.43 1.54 7.03
N PHE A 173 -12.53 2.65 6.27
CA PHE A 173 -12.29 4.00 6.80
C PHE A 173 -13.08 4.27 8.09
N SER A 174 -12.38 4.69 9.14
CA SER A 174 -12.90 4.75 10.49
C SER A 174 -12.58 6.07 11.18
N ALA A 175 -13.59 6.95 11.19
CA ALA A 175 -13.54 8.19 11.96
C ALA A 175 -13.32 7.96 13.47
N LYS A 176 -13.77 6.79 13.99
CA LYS A 176 -13.57 6.40 15.38
C LYS A 176 -12.10 6.11 15.69
N GLN A 177 -11.40 5.45 14.76
CA GLN A 177 -9.97 5.19 14.88
C GLN A 177 -9.11 6.40 14.49
N LYS A 178 -9.75 7.43 13.91
CA LYS A 178 -9.17 8.70 13.49
C LYS A 178 -8.38 8.58 12.19
N ASP A 179 -8.88 7.77 11.28
CA ASP A 179 -8.36 7.69 9.92
C ASP A 179 -8.47 9.03 9.21
N ARG A 180 -7.52 9.28 8.31
CA ARG A 180 -7.40 10.53 7.58
C ARG A 180 -7.00 10.31 6.14
N ILE A 181 -7.54 11.17 5.28
CA ILE A 181 -7.16 11.28 3.87
C ILE A 181 -6.25 12.50 3.76
N ASP A 182 -5.08 12.34 3.17
CA ASP A 182 -4.07 13.38 3.01
C ASP A 182 -4.01 13.81 1.55
N LEU A 183 -4.57 14.99 1.29
CA LEU A 183 -4.64 15.63 -0.02
C LEU A 183 -3.72 16.86 -0.07
N ALA A 184 -2.94 17.13 0.98
CA ALA A 184 -2.18 18.37 1.15
C ALA A 184 -1.05 18.56 0.12
N ARG A 185 -0.82 17.56 -0.74
CA ARG A 185 0.16 17.62 -1.84
C ARG A 185 -0.46 17.93 -3.20
N ILE A 186 -1.79 17.83 -3.31
CA ILE A 186 -2.53 18.19 -4.51
C ILE A 186 -2.79 19.68 -4.44
N ASP A 187 -2.34 20.40 -5.46
CA ASP A 187 -2.66 21.81 -5.61
C ASP A 187 -4.14 21.97 -5.97
N ALA A 188 -4.89 22.58 -5.06
CA ALA A 188 -6.33 22.73 -5.20
C ALA A 188 -6.72 23.80 -6.24
N ASP A 189 -5.81 24.67 -6.70
CA ASP A 189 -6.14 25.70 -7.68
C ASP A 189 -4.98 25.93 -8.66
N ALA A 190 -4.99 25.16 -9.76
CA ALA A 190 -3.92 25.20 -10.76
C ALA A 190 -3.80 26.56 -11.48
N THR A 191 -4.76 27.46 -11.31
CA THR A 191 -4.73 28.80 -11.93
C THR A 191 -3.87 29.80 -11.15
N ARG A 192 -3.45 29.42 -9.92
CA ARG A 192 -2.71 30.25 -9.00
C ARG A 192 -1.33 29.66 -8.73
N SER A 193 -0.40 30.51 -8.29
CA SER A 193 0.97 30.08 -8.00
C SER A 193 1.10 29.46 -6.61
N GLY A 194 1.78 28.31 -6.53
CA GLY A 194 2.04 27.61 -5.27
C GLY A 194 1.01 26.52 -4.99
N ASN A 195 1.09 25.82 -3.86
CA ASN A 195 0.13 24.76 -3.51
C ASN A 195 -1.02 25.33 -2.67
N GLN A 196 -2.25 25.32 -3.20
CA GLN A 196 -3.45 25.77 -2.51
C GLN A 196 -4.13 24.61 -1.79
N ALA A 197 -4.65 24.90 -0.59
CA ALA A 197 -5.44 23.94 0.18
C ALA A 197 -6.89 23.91 -0.31
N PHE A 198 -7.50 22.72 -0.34
CA PHE A 198 -8.92 22.58 -0.66
C PHE A 198 -9.83 23.24 0.40
N SER A 199 -10.96 23.74 -0.08
CA SER A 199 -12.11 24.19 0.69
C SER A 199 -13.17 23.10 0.73
N PHE A 200 -13.29 22.41 1.87
CA PHE A 200 -14.32 21.37 2.04
C PHE A 200 -15.73 21.99 2.12
N VAL A 201 -16.57 21.74 1.11
CA VAL A 201 -17.94 22.29 1.00
C VAL A 201 -19.02 21.34 1.51
N GLY A 202 -18.64 20.13 1.93
CA GLY A 202 -19.58 19.11 2.43
C GLY A 202 -20.32 18.42 1.29
N ALA A 203 -21.63 18.21 1.45
CA ALA A 203 -22.49 17.58 0.44
C ALA A 203 -23.14 18.58 -0.53
N LYS A 204 -22.56 19.77 -0.66
CA LYS A 204 -23.02 20.77 -1.64
C LYS A 204 -22.42 20.44 -3.00
N GLU A 205 -23.17 20.77 -4.04
CA GLU A 205 -22.65 20.80 -5.41
C GLU A 205 -21.50 21.80 -5.53
N PHE A 206 -20.60 21.56 -6.48
CA PHE A 206 -19.56 22.52 -6.84
C PHE A 206 -20.19 23.84 -7.29
N SER A 207 -19.58 24.95 -6.91
CA SER A 207 -20.04 26.30 -7.23
C SER A 207 -19.34 26.91 -8.46
N GLY A 208 -18.47 26.14 -9.13
CA GLY A 208 -17.62 26.61 -10.23
C GLY A 208 -16.45 27.44 -9.72
N LYS A 209 -15.82 27.00 -8.63
CA LYS A 209 -14.64 27.63 -8.05
C LYS A 209 -13.59 26.55 -7.83
N ALA A 210 -12.40 26.81 -8.35
CA ALA A 210 -11.25 25.95 -8.11
C ALA A 210 -10.99 25.80 -6.61
N GLY A 211 -10.62 24.58 -6.24
CA GLY A 211 -10.23 24.17 -4.90
C GLY A 211 -11.38 23.77 -4.01
N GLU A 212 -12.55 23.43 -4.57
CA GLU A 212 -13.64 22.86 -3.80
C GLU A 212 -13.45 21.35 -3.62
N LEU A 213 -13.74 20.85 -2.42
CA LEU A 213 -13.75 19.43 -2.08
C LEU A 213 -15.11 19.07 -1.50
N ARG A 214 -15.80 18.11 -2.11
CA ARG A 214 -17.14 17.67 -1.70
C ARG A 214 -17.16 16.18 -1.38
N TYR A 215 -18.32 15.72 -0.93
CA TYR A 215 -18.61 14.29 -0.90
C TYR A 215 -20.06 14.00 -1.27
N GLU A 216 -20.30 12.82 -1.81
CA GLU A 216 -21.64 12.31 -2.07
C GLU A 216 -21.76 10.83 -1.74
N LYS A 217 -22.99 10.33 -1.61
CA LYS A 217 -23.27 8.95 -1.20
C LYS A 217 -24.04 8.24 -2.28
N VAL A 218 -23.40 7.27 -2.92
CA VAL A 218 -23.98 6.54 -4.05
C VAL A 218 -23.67 5.05 -3.92
N SER A 219 -24.69 4.20 -4.08
CA SER A 219 -24.54 2.74 -4.23
C SER A 219 -23.66 2.05 -3.17
N GLY A 220 -23.76 2.48 -1.91
CA GLY A 220 -23.01 1.88 -0.80
C GLY A 220 -21.55 2.34 -0.69
N TYR A 221 -21.20 3.41 -1.39
CA TYR A 221 -19.95 4.15 -1.26
C TYR A 221 -20.23 5.60 -0.88
N THR A 222 -19.20 6.25 -0.35
CA THR A 222 -19.14 7.70 -0.19
C THR A 222 -18.00 8.21 -1.04
N TRP A 223 -18.33 8.90 -2.12
CA TRP A 223 -17.38 9.49 -3.04
C TRP A 223 -16.87 10.80 -2.44
N VAL A 224 -15.56 11.01 -2.52
CA VAL A 224 -14.89 12.27 -2.22
C VAL A 224 -14.33 12.78 -3.53
N GLU A 225 -14.66 14.02 -3.87
CA GLU A 225 -14.41 14.58 -5.19
C GLU A 225 -13.83 15.98 -5.02
N GLY A 226 -12.84 16.34 -5.85
CA GLY A 226 -12.27 17.68 -5.87
C GLY A 226 -12.29 18.30 -7.26
N ASP A 227 -12.60 19.59 -7.30
CA ASP A 227 -12.55 20.47 -8.47
C ASP A 227 -11.33 21.39 -8.28
N VAL A 228 -10.32 21.27 -9.15
CA VAL A 228 -9.05 22.01 -9.11
C VAL A 228 -8.93 23.10 -10.17
N ASP A 229 -9.81 23.11 -11.18
CA ASP A 229 -9.77 24.07 -12.29
C ASP A 229 -10.95 25.06 -12.31
N GLY A 230 -11.98 24.81 -11.50
CA GLY A 230 -13.14 25.65 -11.26
C GLY A 230 -14.25 25.54 -12.29
N ASP A 231 -14.28 24.48 -13.11
CA ASP A 231 -15.34 24.27 -14.09
C ASP A 231 -16.66 23.72 -13.47
N GLY A 232 -16.63 23.34 -12.19
CA GLY A 232 -17.76 22.77 -11.47
C GLY A 232 -17.95 21.27 -11.67
N ILE A 233 -16.95 20.59 -12.24
CA ILE A 233 -16.86 19.15 -12.45
C ILE A 233 -15.70 18.63 -11.58
N ALA A 234 -15.79 17.36 -11.16
CA ALA A 234 -14.69 16.74 -10.43
C ALA A 234 -13.51 16.48 -11.37
N ASP A 235 -12.29 16.74 -10.89
CA ASP A 235 -11.02 16.41 -11.56
C ASP A 235 -10.39 15.12 -11.04
N PHE A 236 -10.74 14.73 -9.82
CA PHE A 236 -10.36 13.45 -9.23
C PHE A 236 -11.46 12.98 -8.29
N SER A 237 -11.57 11.67 -8.10
CA SER A 237 -12.47 11.07 -7.13
C SER A 237 -11.80 9.91 -6.40
N LEU A 238 -12.21 9.65 -5.16
CA LEU A 238 -11.89 8.43 -4.43
C LEU A 238 -13.13 7.93 -3.69
N ALA A 239 -13.23 6.63 -3.50
CA ALA A 239 -14.40 5.98 -2.92
C ALA A 239 -14.11 5.43 -1.52
N LEU A 240 -14.88 5.87 -0.53
CA LEU A 240 -14.90 5.25 0.80
C LEU A 240 -16.00 4.20 0.85
N LYS A 241 -15.66 2.96 1.24
CA LYS A 241 -16.68 1.91 1.38
C LYS A 241 -17.66 2.26 2.50
N GLY A 242 -18.95 2.32 2.17
CA GLY A 242 -20.05 2.60 3.09
C GLY A 242 -20.67 3.99 2.90
N SER A 243 -21.76 4.25 3.64
CA SER A 243 -22.45 5.55 3.65
C SER A 243 -21.99 6.37 4.86
N LEU A 244 -20.99 7.22 4.66
CA LEU A 244 -20.28 7.96 5.70
C LEU A 244 -20.69 9.43 5.70
N ASN A 245 -20.86 10.02 6.89
CA ASN A 245 -20.95 11.47 7.02
C ASN A 245 -19.53 12.03 7.11
N VAL A 246 -19.04 12.54 5.99
CA VAL A 246 -17.67 13.07 5.88
C VAL A 246 -17.59 14.45 6.51
N ALA A 247 -16.55 14.69 7.30
CA ALA A 247 -16.27 15.96 7.95
C ALA A 247 -14.91 16.51 7.52
N LYS A 248 -14.74 17.84 7.55
CA LYS A 248 -13.44 18.51 7.26
C LYS A 248 -12.28 17.90 8.05
N GLY A 249 -12.55 17.49 9.29
CA GLY A 249 -11.57 16.86 10.18
C GLY A 249 -11.05 15.50 9.72
N TYR A 250 -11.57 14.94 8.63
CA TYR A 250 -11.06 13.70 8.02
C TYR A 250 -9.92 13.96 7.03
N PHE A 251 -9.67 15.22 6.67
CA PHE A 251 -8.70 15.56 5.64
C PHE A 251 -7.48 16.30 6.19
N TYR A 252 -6.31 16.01 5.65
CA TYR A 252 -5.21 16.98 5.63
C TYR A 252 -5.28 17.72 4.29
N LEU A 253 -5.50 19.03 4.35
CA LEU A 253 -5.66 19.95 3.22
C LEU A 253 -4.58 21.02 3.31
#